data_AF-A0A3N5RUV9-F1
#
_entry.id   AF-A0A3N5RUV9-F1
#
_cell.length_a   1.000
_cell.length_b   1.000
_cell.length_c   1.000
_cell.angle_alpha   90.00
_cell.angle_beta   90.00
_cell.angle_gamma   90.00
#
_symmetry.space_group_name_H-M   'P 1'
#
loop_
_entity.id
_entity.type
_entity.pdbx_description
1 polymer ?
#
loop_
_entity_poly.entity_id
_entity_poly.type
_entity_poly.pdbx_seq_one_letter_code
_entity_poly.pdbx_strand_id
1 'polypeptide(L)'
;MFSRFRIALGFALLLSLVFAIPAFAGGWAVITLDELPGAVVAGEPLTVGFTVLQHGITPMSGIDATIVATSSKKERLVVLAEPD
;
A
#
# COMPACT_ATOMS: atom_id res chain seq x y z
N MET A 1 -7.81 13.89 46.78
CA MET A 1 -8.60 13.05 45.85
C MET A 1 -8.25 13.32 44.38
N PHE A 2 -8.17 14.58 43.95
CA PHE A 2 -7.85 14.95 42.55
C PHE A 2 -6.51 14.45 42.00
N SER A 3 -5.46 14.34 42.83
CA SER A 3 -4.14 13.86 42.37
C SER A 3 -4.16 12.39 41.93
N ARG A 4 -4.84 11.52 42.69
CA ARG A 4 -4.99 10.09 42.36
C ARG A 4 -5.79 9.87 41.08
N PHE A 5 -6.83 10.67 40.89
CA PHE A 5 -7.65 10.65 39.68
C PHE A 5 -6.85 11.10 38.45
N ARG A 6 -6.05 12.16 38.56
CA ARG A 6 -5.16 12.63 37.47
C ARG A 6 -4.12 11.59 37.09
N ILE A 7 -3.52 10.91 38.08
CA ILE A 7 -2.56 9.83 37.84
C ILE A 7 -3.23 8.66 37.13
N ALA A 8 -4.39 8.21 37.61
CA ALA A 8 -5.15 7.13 36.99
C ALA A 8 -5.56 7.47 35.55
N LEU A 9 -6.00 8.70 35.30
CA LEU A 9 -6.34 9.17 33.95
C LEU A 9 -5.12 9.21 33.02
N GLY A 10 -3.96 9.65 33.52
CA GLY A 10 -2.71 9.62 32.77
C GLY A 10 -2.29 8.20 32.38
N PHE A 11 -2.41 7.24 33.30
CA PHE A 11 -2.15 5.83 33.02
C PHE A 11 -3.15 5.23 32.03
N ALA A 12 -4.43 5.55 32.16
CA ALA A 12 -5.45 5.07 31.22
C ALA A 12 -5.19 5.59 29.80
N LEU A 13 -4.82 6.87 29.65
CA LEU A 13 -4.40 7.45 28.37
C LEU A 13 -3.17 6.75 27.81
N LEU A 14 -2.12 6.54 28.62
CA LEU A 14 -0.93 5.83 28.19
C LEU A 14 -1.25 4.39 27.72
N LEU A 15 -2.09 3.67 28.46
CA LEU A 15 -2.47 2.29 28.13
C LEU A 15 -3.30 2.23 26.84
N SER A 16 -4.09 3.28 26.54
CA SER A 16 -4.88 3.34 25.31
C SER A 16 -4.02 3.35 24.04
N LEU A 17 -2.80 3.89 24.09
CA LEU A 17 -1.88 3.90 22.93
C LEU A 17 -1.47 2.49 22.49
N VAL A 18 -1.46 1.52 23.41
CA VAL A 18 -1.10 0.11 23.10
C VAL A 18 -2.07 -0.49 22.07
N PHE A 19 -3.35 -0.06 22.08
CA PHE A 19 -4.35 -0.54 21.12
C PHE A 19 -4.17 -0.02 19.70
N ALA A 20 -3.32 1.00 19.48
CA ALA A 20 -2.99 1.49 18.14
C ALA A 20 -1.91 0.64 17.44
N ILE A 21 -1.17 -0.20 18.18
CA ILE A 21 -0.05 -0.99 17.64
C ILE A 21 -0.47 -1.91 16.48
N PRO A 22 -1.61 -2.64 16.54
CA PRO A 22 -2.02 -3.52 15.44
C PRO A 22 -2.27 -2.79 14.11
N ALA A 23 -2.57 -1.49 14.11
CA ALA A 23 -2.70 -0.71 12.88
C ALA A 23 -1.37 -0.57 12.12
N PHE A 24 -0.25 -0.64 12.85
CA PHE A 24 1.11 -0.66 12.29
C PHE A 24 1.64 -2.08 12.09
N ALA A 25 0.97 -3.10 12.62
CA ALA A 25 1.34 -4.48 12.39
C ALA A 25 1.05 -4.79 10.92
N GLY A 26 2.08 -4.81 10.09
CA GLY A 26 2.00 -5.28 8.70
C GLY A 26 1.69 -6.79 8.62
N GLY A 27 1.64 -7.32 7.41
CA GLY A 27 1.52 -8.78 7.21
C GLY A 27 0.94 -9.18 5.86
N TRP A 28 0.24 -8.27 5.19
CA TRP A 28 -0.24 -8.50 3.83
C TRP A 28 -0.41 -7.18 3.08
N ALA A 29 -0.16 -7.24 1.77
CA ALA A 29 -0.36 -6.14 0.83
C ALA A 29 -1.29 -6.63 -0.29
N VAL A 30 -2.12 -5.72 -0.79
CA VAL A 30 -2.96 -5.93 -1.98
C VAL A 30 -2.48 -4.99 -3.07
N ILE A 31 -2.24 -5.52 -4.26
CA ILE A 31 -1.96 -4.71 -5.45
C ILE A 31 -3.27 -4.58 -6.21
N THR A 32 -3.77 -3.36 -6.34
CA THR A 32 -4.98 -3.04 -7.11
C THR A 32 -4.54 -2.40 -8.42
N LEU A 33 -4.91 -3.00 -9.54
CA LEU A 33 -4.63 -2.47 -10.86
C LEU A 33 -5.66 -1.40 -11.21
N ASP A 34 -5.21 -0.29 -11.80
CA ASP A 34 -6.11 0.70 -12.35
C ASP A 34 -6.82 0.14 -13.59
N GLU A 35 -7.84 0.84 -14.07
CA GLU A 35 -8.51 0.43 -15.30
C GLU A 35 -7.52 0.47 -16.47
N LEU A 36 -7.33 -0.70 -17.10
CA LEU A 36 -6.51 -0.79 -18.30
C LEU A 36 -7.23 -0.16 -19.49
N PRO A 37 -6.49 0.43 -20.45
CA PRO A 37 -7.11 0.92 -21.67
C PRO A 37 -7.77 -0.24 -22.44
N GLY A 38 -8.93 0.03 -23.03
CA GLY A 38 -9.72 -0.98 -23.76
C GLY A 38 -9.02 -1.56 -25.00
N ALA A 39 -7.96 -0.91 -25.49
CA ALA A 39 -7.11 -1.40 -26.56
C ALA A 39 -5.65 -0.99 -26.35
N VAL A 40 -4.73 -1.82 -26.85
CA VAL A 40 -3.29 -1.51 -26.93
C VAL A 40 -2.94 -1.25 -28.39
N VAL A 41 -2.45 -0.05 -28.69
CA VAL A 41 -2.11 0.40 -30.05
C VAL A 41 -0.60 0.37 -30.26
N ALA A 42 -0.16 -0.20 -31.39
CA ALA A 42 1.25 -0.31 -31.71
C ALA A 42 1.88 1.08 -31.94
N GLY A 43 3.02 1.33 -31.31
CA GLY A 43 3.75 2.60 -31.41
C GLY A 43 3.27 3.68 -30.42
N GLU A 44 2.19 3.42 -29.68
CA GLU A 44 1.72 4.31 -28.62
C GLU A 44 2.17 3.81 -27.24
N PRO A 45 2.48 4.73 -26.31
CA PRO A 45 2.80 4.35 -24.94
C PRO A 45 1.57 3.74 -24.25
N LEU A 46 1.80 2.66 -23.49
CA LEU A 46 0.81 2.05 -22.60
C LEU A 46 1.16 2.40 -21.16
N THR A 47 0.30 3.19 -20.51
CA THR A 47 0.41 3.45 -19.07
C THR A 47 -0.31 2.36 -18.29
N VAL A 48 0.37 1.79 -17.29
CA VAL A 48 -0.18 0.79 -16.38
C VAL A 48 -0.05 1.34 -14.95
N GLY A 49 -1.15 1.85 -14.42
CA GLY A 49 -1.23 2.33 -13.05
C GLY A 49 -1.66 1.23 -12.09
N PHE A 50 -1.20 1.30 -10.84
CA PHE A 50 -1.62 0.42 -9.77
C PHE A 50 -1.36 1.07 -8.41
N THR A 51 -2.13 0.66 -7.41
CA THR A 51 -1.92 1.05 -6.01
C THR A 51 -1.59 -0.17 -5.17
N VAL A 52 -0.56 -0.05 -4.32
CA VAL A 52 -0.26 -1.05 -3.30
C VAL A 52 -0.87 -0.62 -1.97
N LEU A 53 -1.75 -1.44 -1.43
CA LEU A 53 -2.53 -1.17 -0.23
C LEU A 53 -2.11 -2.08 0.91
N GLN A 54 -1.71 -1.49 2.03
CA GLN A 54 -1.58 -2.18 3.31
C GLN A 54 -2.97 -2.48 3.86
N HIS A 55 -3.19 -3.76 4.23
CA HIS A 55 -4.47 -4.24 4.73
C HIS A 55 -5.66 -3.97 3.78
N GLY A 56 -5.38 -3.77 2.49
CA GLY A 56 -6.40 -3.48 1.47
C GLY A 56 -7.04 -2.10 1.56
N ILE A 57 -6.56 -1.19 2.41
CA ILE A 57 -7.18 0.14 2.59
C ILE A 57 -6.18 1.31 2.61
N THR A 58 -4.96 1.12 3.10
CA THR A 58 -4.00 2.22 3.28
C THR A 58 -2.94 2.18 2.19
N PRO A 59 -2.79 3.21 1.34
CA PRO A 59 -1.71 3.26 0.35
C PRO A 59 -0.32 3.17 0.97
N MET A 60 0.54 2.35 0.37
CA MET A 60 1.94 2.18 0.76
C MET A 60 2.85 3.09 -0.07
N SER A 61 3.89 3.64 0.56
CA SER A 61 4.91 4.47 -0.07
C SER A 61 6.31 3.88 0.11
N GLY A 62 7.26 4.27 -0.74
CA GLY A 62 8.67 3.84 -0.62
C GLY A 62 8.88 2.36 -0.97
N ILE A 63 8.11 1.86 -1.95
CA ILE A 63 8.21 0.50 -2.46
C ILE A 63 8.91 0.50 -3.81
N ASP A 64 9.79 -0.48 -4.03
CA ASP A 64 10.39 -0.73 -5.34
C ASP A 64 9.51 -1.71 -6.11
N ALA A 65 8.58 -1.19 -6.91
CA ALA A 65 7.63 -2.00 -7.66
C ALA A 65 8.10 -2.25 -9.10
N THR A 66 7.76 -3.43 -9.62
CA THR A 66 8.13 -3.86 -10.98
C THR A 66 6.92 -4.42 -11.70
N ILE A 67 6.72 -3.99 -12.94
CA ILE A 67 5.74 -4.56 -13.86
C ILE A 67 6.46 -5.54 -14.78
N VAL A 68 5.92 -6.76 -14.88
CA VAL A 68 6.41 -7.78 -15.81
C VAL A 68 5.32 -8.10 -16.82
N ALA A 69 5.52 -7.69 -18.06
CA ALA A 69 4.67 -8.06 -19.18
C ALA A 69 5.21 -9.31 -19.87
N THR A 70 4.33 -10.26 -20.20
CA THR A 70 4.69 -11.50 -20.92
C THR A 70 3.90 -11.61 -22.22
N SER A 71 4.60 -11.80 -23.34
CA SER A 71 3.97 -12.01 -24.64
C SER A 71 3.51 -13.45 -24.85
N SER A 72 2.68 -13.69 -25.87
CA SER A 72 2.27 -15.05 -26.26
C SER A 72 3.45 -15.95 -26.67
N LYS A 73 4.56 -15.34 -27.10
CA LYS A 73 5.83 -16.02 -27.41
C LYS A 73 6.70 -16.27 -26.18
N LYS A 74 6.21 -15.94 -24.97
CA LYS A 74 6.91 -16.03 -23.68
C LYS A 74 8.08 -15.06 -23.53
N GLU A 75 8.14 -14.02 -24.34
CA GLU A 75 9.10 -12.92 -24.13
C GLU A 75 8.66 -12.09 -22.93
N ARG A 76 9.61 -11.61 -22.14
CA ARG A 76 9.35 -10.81 -20.95
C ARG A 76 9.90 -9.41 -21.11
N LEU A 77 9.07 -8.43 -20.81
CA LEU A 77 9.45 -7.04 -20.61
C LEU A 77 9.30 -6.73 -19.12
N VAL A 78 10.35 -6.16 -18.53
CA VAL A 78 10.41 -5.79 -17.13
C VAL A 78 10.59 -4.28 -17.07
N VAL A 79 9.68 -3.59 -16.39
CA VAL A 79 9.68 -2.14 -16.25
C VAL A 79 9.61 -1.81 -14.75
N LEU A 80 10.50 -0.93 -14.30
CA LEU A 80 10.42 -0.37 -12.95
C LEU A 80 9.28 0.64 -12.93
N ALA A 81 8.40 0.54 -11.93
CA ALA A 81 7.34 1.50 -11.75
C ALA A 81 7.92 2.80 -11.20
N GLU A 82 7.43 3.92 -11.71
CA GLU A 82 7.71 5.25 -11.16
C GLU A 82 6.55 5.63 -10.24
N PRO A 83 6.82 6.32 -9.11
CA PRO A 83 5.77 6.90 -8.30
C PRO A 83 5.06 8.02 -9.08
N ASP A 84 3.74 8.06 -9.00
CA ASP A 84 2.91 9.16 -9.53
C ASP A 84 3.22 10.51 -8.86
#